data_AF-A0A3D4M863-F1
#
_entry.id   AF-A0A3D4M863-F1
#
_cell.length_a   1.000
_cell.length_b   1.000
_cell.length_c   1.000
_cell.angle_alpha   90.00
_cell.angle_beta   90.00
_cell.angle_gamma   90.00
#
_symmetry.space_group_name_H-M   'P 1'
#
loop_
_entity.id
_entity.type
_entity.pdbx_description
1 polymer ?
#
loop_
_entity_poly.entity_id
_entity_poly.type
_entity_poly.pdbx_seq_one_letter_code
_entity_poly.pdbx_strand_id
1 'polypeptide(L)'
;MNVKSNHILKAICLVSALFSAIIWVSFFISFFGEEHKLDYFLQNPNMATYPLFCVFSIIILVKANSNRGVLLFSLFLSLISQNIAITHHLSEHPYFEWMSTISFILTSFIFIRSFQNFPQPISHAHIDAEFPKSSILKGYLKAFLSKYMGLYFALAICTLSILFTGNPIMKACALFTAFTTGLLFLYLNYKISSPSNRNKIVWLFWGFLSYLLLTVLYVVLTYTSPEILLEVSILFKILRALPIFIAVTMCLFFFDTFDTGVIIRRTLVDGGIFIVIVFLYNTIEHYFLHWLSHKFHISNVLISSVLSGFFVLIFSPIHHKFMHVLDGKFRRKEKENSLH
;
A
#
# COMPACT_ATOMS: atom_id res chain seq x y z
N MET A 1 24.82 -7.21 -15.53
CA MET A 1 24.39 -5.92 -14.90
C MET A 1 25.53 -5.36 -14.07
N ASN A 2 25.69 -4.04 -14.02
CA ASN A 2 26.83 -3.40 -13.35
C ASN A 2 26.62 -3.37 -11.83
N VAL A 3 27.34 -4.23 -11.09
CA VAL A 3 27.27 -4.35 -9.62
C VAL A 3 27.41 -2.99 -8.92
N LYS A 4 28.29 -2.12 -9.43
CA LYS A 4 28.50 -0.76 -8.89
C LYS A 4 27.22 0.10 -8.93
N SER A 5 26.41 -0.02 -9.98
CA SER A 5 25.15 0.73 -10.10
C SER A 5 24.12 0.33 -9.04
N ASN A 6 24.12 -0.94 -8.62
CA ASN A 6 23.17 -1.41 -7.62
C ASN A 6 23.56 -0.98 -6.20
N HIS A 7 24.86 -0.86 -5.90
CA HIS A 7 25.33 -0.30 -4.62
C HIS A 7 24.94 1.17 -4.46
N ILE A 8 25.10 1.98 -5.52
CA ILE A 8 24.67 3.38 -5.51
C ILE A 8 23.16 3.47 -5.29
N LEU A 9 22.38 2.66 -6.01
CA LEU A 9 20.93 2.63 -5.83
C LEU A 9 20.54 2.21 -4.40
N LYS A 10 21.22 1.22 -3.82
CA LYS A 10 21.00 0.79 -2.43
C LYS A 10 21.28 1.92 -1.44
N ALA A 11 22.36 2.68 -1.64
CA ALA A 11 22.68 3.85 -0.84
C ALA A 11 21.60 4.95 -0.96
N ILE A 12 21.12 5.24 -2.17
CA ILE A 12 20.02 6.19 -2.40
C ILE A 12 18.75 5.75 -1.67
N CYS A 13 18.41 4.45 -1.73
CA CYS A 13 17.25 3.91 -1.03
C CYS A 13 17.40 4.06 0.50
N LEU A 14 18.59 3.81 1.05
CA LEU A 14 18.86 3.95 2.47
C LEU A 14 18.70 5.40 2.92
N VAL A 15 19.32 6.34 2.20
CA VAL A 15 19.22 7.78 2.49
C VAL A 15 17.78 8.24 2.41
N SER A 16 17.03 7.81 1.38
CA SER A 16 15.61 8.11 1.25
C SER A 16 14.82 7.56 2.44
N ALA A 17 15.01 6.29 2.83
CA ALA A 17 14.28 5.70 3.94
C ALA A 17 14.60 6.39 5.29
N LEU A 18 15.88 6.70 5.55
CA LEU A 18 16.28 7.46 6.74
C LEU A 18 15.67 8.85 6.76
N PHE A 19 15.68 9.55 5.62
CA PHE A 19 15.04 10.86 5.51
C PHE A 19 13.53 10.77 5.75
N SER A 20 12.86 9.75 5.23
CA SER A 20 11.44 9.49 5.50
C SER A 20 11.19 9.25 6.99
N ALA A 21 12.03 8.46 7.66
CA ALA A 21 11.90 8.20 9.09
C ALA A 21 12.08 9.48 9.92
N ILE A 22 13.07 10.31 9.58
CA ILE A 22 13.31 11.60 10.25
C ILE A 22 12.10 12.52 10.09
N ILE A 23 11.55 12.67 8.88
CA ILE A 23 10.36 13.52 8.66
C ILE A 23 9.18 13.02 9.50
N TRP A 24 8.92 11.70 9.55
CA TRP A 24 7.83 11.16 10.35
C TRP A 24 8.04 11.32 11.85
N VAL A 25 9.27 11.15 12.34
CA VAL A 25 9.60 11.40 13.75
C VAL A 25 9.38 12.88 14.10
N SER A 26 9.91 13.80 13.29
CA SER A 26 9.67 15.23 13.45
C SER A 26 8.18 15.56 13.41
N PHE A 27 7.44 14.97 12.46
CA PHE A 27 6.00 15.11 12.37
C PHE A 27 5.32 14.67 13.67
N PHE A 28 5.61 13.48 14.20
CA PHE A 28 4.98 13.00 15.43
C PHE A 28 5.38 13.83 16.66
N ILE A 29 6.62 14.30 16.75
CA ILE A 29 7.06 15.19 17.85
C ILE A 29 6.25 16.50 17.82
N SER A 30 6.16 17.16 16.67
CA SER A 30 5.36 18.37 16.50
C SER A 30 3.85 18.10 16.67
N PHE A 31 3.40 16.91 16.32
CA PHE A 31 2.00 16.52 16.39
C PHE A 31 1.53 16.29 17.83
N PHE A 32 2.32 15.60 18.66
CA PHE A 32 1.98 15.32 20.05
C PHE A 32 2.29 16.48 21.01
N GLY A 33 2.98 17.53 20.54
CA GLY A 33 3.27 18.72 21.33
C GLY A 33 2.13 19.71 21.46
N GLU A 34 1.03 19.56 20.70
CA GLU A 34 -0.11 20.49 20.73
C GLU A 34 -1.38 19.82 21.27
N GLU A 35 -2.00 20.46 22.27
CA GLU A 35 -3.33 20.09 22.76
C GLU A 35 -4.34 20.27 21.59
N HIS A 36 -5.23 19.30 21.37
CA HIS A 36 -6.24 19.23 20.28
C HIS A 36 -5.88 18.50 18.97
N LYS A 37 -4.71 17.87 18.83
CA LYS A 37 -4.36 17.15 17.58
C LYS A 37 -4.91 15.71 17.46
N LEU A 38 -5.43 15.10 18.53
CA LEU A 38 -5.96 13.71 18.46
C LEU A 38 -7.09 13.55 17.43
N ASP A 39 -7.99 14.51 17.35
CA ASP A 39 -9.10 14.48 16.38
C ASP A 39 -8.59 14.53 14.93
N TYR A 40 -7.55 15.32 14.68
CA TYR A 40 -6.91 15.37 13.36
C TYR A 40 -6.24 14.05 12.98
N PHE A 41 -5.65 13.34 13.95
CA PHE A 41 -5.08 12.00 13.72
C PHE A 41 -6.16 11.01 13.30
N LEU A 42 -7.29 11.00 14.02
CA LEU A 42 -8.42 10.13 13.72
C LEU A 42 -9.06 10.44 12.35
N GLN A 43 -9.06 11.71 11.94
CA GLN A 43 -9.53 12.15 10.62
C GLN A 43 -8.58 11.82 9.46
N ASN A 44 -7.33 11.43 9.78
CA ASN A 44 -6.28 11.15 8.81
C ASN A 44 -5.64 9.78 9.07
N PRO A 45 -6.40 8.68 8.87
CA PRO A 45 -5.94 7.31 9.14
C PRO A 45 -4.67 6.91 8.37
N ASN A 46 -4.42 7.61 7.27
CA ASN A 46 -3.19 7.58 6.50
C ASN A 46 -1.92 7.77 7.36
N MET A 47 -1.99 8.54 8.45
CA MET A 47 -0.87 8.76 9.37
C MET A 47 -0.39 7.48 10.06
N ALA A 48 -1.23 6.47 10.18
CA ALA A 48 -0.82 5.16 10.70
C ALA A 48 -0.16 4.30 9.60
N THR A 49 -0.65 4.37 8.35
CA THR A 49 -0.23 3.46 7.29
C THR A 49 1.06 3.90 6.57
N TYR A 50 1.23 5.20 6.31
CA TYR A 50 2.37 5.68 5.53
C TYR A 50 3.74 5.56 6.24
N PRO A 51 3.87 5.72 7.56
CA PRO A 51 5.12 5.39 8.27
C PRO A 51 5.52 3.93 8.08
N LEU A 52 4.54 3.01 7.99
CA LEU A 52 4.82 1.59 7.77
C LEU A 52 5.44 1.33 6.39
N PHE A 53 5.18 2.16 5.37
CA PHE A 53 5.86 2.06 4.08
C PHE A 53 7.36 2.40 4.18
N CYS A 54 7.75 3.30 5.08
CA CYS A 54 9.16 3.54 5.38
C CYS A 54 9.79 2.29 6.02
N VAL A 55 9.11 1.66 6.99
CA VAL A 55 9.57 0.41 7.63
C VAL A 55 9.70 -0.72 6.59
N PHE A 56 8.69 -0.90 5.74
CA PHE A 56 8.72 -1.87 4.65
C PHE A 56 9.85 -1.59 3.66
N SER A 57 10.11 -0.33 3.34
CA SER A 57 11.24 0.05 2.48
C SER A 57 12.57 -0.40 3.08
N ILE A 58 12.81 -0.18 4.39
CA ILE A 58 14.03 -0.63 5.08
C ILE A 58 14.13 -2.15 5.08
N ILE A 59 13.04 -2.86 5.38
CA ILE A 59 13.01 -4.33 5.37
C ILE A 59 13.38 -4.88 3.98
N ILE A 60 12.76 -4.34 2.92
CA ILE A 60 13.07 -4.72 1.53
C ILE A 60 14.54 -4.43 1.22
N LEU A 61 15.03 -3.26 1.62
CA LEU A 61 16.39 -2.81 1.31
C LEU A 61 17.47 -3.71 1.95
N VAL A 62 17.28 -4.09 3.21
CA VAL A 62 18.19 -5.00 3.93
C VAL A 62 18.23 -6.36 3.24
N LYS A 63 17.08 -6.83 2.77
CA LYS A 63 16.89 -8.19 2.23
C LYS A 63 17.09 -8.33 0.72
N ALA A 64 17.07 -7.24 -0.04
CA ALA A 64 17.15 -7.31 -1.50
C ALA A 64 18.54 -7.80 -1.96
N ASN A 65 18.57 -8.92 -2.72
CA ASN A 65 19.75 -9.50 -3.37
C ASN A 65 20.22 -8.67 -4.60
N SER A 66 20.35 -7.35 -4.44
CA SER A 66 20.72 -6.43 -5.51
C SER A 66 19.79 -6.42 -6.74
N ASN A 67 18.58 -6.97 -6.65
CA ASN A 67 17.59 -6.88 -7.72
C ASN A 67 17.13 -5.42 -7.86
N ARG A 68 17.44 -4.81 -9.01
CA ARG A 68 17.16 -3.40 -9.30
C ARG A 68 15.67 -3.05 -9.20
N GLY A 69 14.76 -3.90 -9.66
CA GLY A 69 13.32 -3.65 -9.59
C GLY A 69 12.83 -3.57 -8.15
N VAL A 70 13.36 -4.44 -7.29
CA VAL A 70 13.02 -4.50 -5.86
C VAL A 70 13.57 -3.28 -5.11
N LEU A 71 14.80 -2.87 -5.41
CA LEU A 71 15.39 -1.64 -4.86
C LEU A 71 14.60 -0.40 -5.29
N LEU A 72 14.20 -0.31 -6.56
CA LEU A 72 13.34 0.79 -7.04
C LEU A 72 11.96 0.77 -6.37
N PHE A 73 11.40 -0.40 -6.08
CA PHE A 73 10.13 -0.51 -5.35
C PHE A 73 10.28 -0.06 -3.89
N SER A 74 11.38 -0.41 -3.22
CA SER A 74 11.72 0.13 -1.89
C SER A 74 11.86 1.65 -1.93
N LEU A 75 12.54 2.21 -2.93
CA LEU A 75 12.64 3.66 -3.11
C LEU A 75 11.26 4.29 -3.31
N PHE A 76 10.38 3.67 -4.10
CA PHE A 76 9.00 4.13 -4.27
C PHE A 76 8.24 4.17 -2.94
N LEU A 77 8.32 3.12 -2.11
CA LEU A 77 7.66 3.07 -0.80
C LEU A 77 8.17 4.14 0.17
N SER A 78 9.47 4.46 0.11
CA SER A 78 10.04 5.56 0.87
C SER A 78 9.54 6.92 0.38
N LEU A 79 9.57 7.15 -0.93
CA LEU A 79 9.14 8.43 -1.52
C LEU A 79 7.65 8.70 -1.31
N ILE A 80 6.78 7.69 -1.43
CA ILE A 80 5.35 7.88 -1.14
C ILE A 80 5.11 8.22 0.34
N SER A 81 5.90 7.62 1.25
CA SER A 81 5.86 7.93 2.68
C SER A 81 6.29 9.39 2.95
N GLN A 82 7.36 9.84 2.30
CA GLN A 82 7.83 11.23 2.37
C GLN A 82 6.79 12.21 1.81
N ASN A 83 6.19 11.93 0.65
CA ASN A 83 5.22 12.84 0.03
C ASN A 83 4.08 13.20 0.97
N ILE A 84 3.57 12.22 1.70
CA ILE A 84 2.44 12.44 2.61
C ILE A 84 2.88 13.30 3.80
N ALA A 85 4.02 12.96 4.42
CA ALA A 85 4.52 13.74 5.54
C ALA A 85 4.87 15.18 5.15
N ILE A 86 5.51 15.36 3.98
CA ILE A 86 5.77 16.67 3.38
C ILE A 86 4.45 17.41 3.14
N THR A 87 3.45 16.80 2.50
CA THR A 87 2.16 17.45 2.24
C THR A 87 1.50 17.97 3.53
N HIS A 88 1.63 17.22 4.63
CA HIS A 88 1.14 17.66 5.94
C HIS A 88 1.94 18.83 6.53
N HIS A 89 3.27 18.86 6.38
CA HIS A 89 4.06 20.04 6.79
C HIS A 89 3.79 21.25 5.89
N LEU A 90 3.56 21.04 4.61
CA LEU A 90 3.36 22.13 3.64
C LEU A 90 1.97 22.76 3.73
N SER A 91 0.97 22.11 4.32
CA SER A 91 -0.32 22.77 4.58
C SER A 91 -0.20 23.98 5.50
N GLU A 92 0.88 24.07 6.29
CA GLU A 92 1.19 25.23 7.12
C GLU A 92 2.01 26.31 6.35
N HIS A 93 2.59 25.95 5.20
CA HIS A 93 3.51 26.79 4.42
C HIS A 93 3.27 26.68 2.90
N PRO A 94 2.31 27.44 2.33
CA PRO A 94 1.88 27.30 0.94
C PRO A 94 2.97 27.61 -0.11
N TYR A 95 4.05 28.32 0.26
CA TYR A 95 5.16 28.64 -0.65
C TYR A 95 5.93 27.40 -1.17
N PHE A 96 5.68 26.23 -0.61
CA PHE A 96 6.38 24.99 -0.96
C PHE A 96 5.56 24.02 -1.84
N GLU A 97 4.43 24.43 -2.40
CA GLU A 97 3.63 23.56 -3.30
C GLU A 97 4.45 22.91 -4.44
N TRP A 98 5.48 23.61 -4.92
CA TRP A 98 6.41 23.10 -5.92
C TRP A 98 7.18 21.87 -5.42
N MET A 99 7.54 21.78 -4.14
CA MET A 99 8.22 20.62 -3.56
C MET A 99 7.32 19.39 -3.58
N SER A 100 6.05 19.52 -3.18
CA SER A 100 5.07 18.43 -3.27
C SER A 100 4.93 17.93 -4.71
N THR A 101 4.96 18.86 -5.67
CA THR A 101 4.86 18.52 -7.09
C THR A 101 6.08 17.75 -7.58
N ILE A 102 7.30 18.24 -7.30
CA ILE A 102 8.54 17.54 -7.64
C ILE A 102 8.58 16.14 -7.02
N SER A 103 8.17 16.04 -5.76
CA SER A 103 8.16 14.78 -5.04
C SER A 103 7.15 13.79 -5.65
N PHE A 104 5.98 14.27 -6.09
CA PHE A 104 5.00 13.47 -6.81
C PHE A 104 5.51 12.96 -8.17
N ILE A 105 6.20 13.80 -8.95
CA ILE A 105 6.85 13.41 -10.23
C ILE A 105 7.84 12.29 -9.99
N LEU A 106 8.74 12.51 -9.04
CA LEU A 106 9.80 11.56 -8.72
C LEU A 106 9.19 10.23 -8.28
N THR A 107 8.18 10.27 -7.42
CA THR A 107 7.46 9.08 -6.95
C THR A 107 6.79 8.33 -8.09
N SER A 108 6.09 9.03 -8.99
CA SER A 108 5.42 8.43 -10.14
C SER A 108 6.41 7.81 -11.14
N PHE A 109 7.54 8.48 -11.37
CA PHE A 109 8.61 7.96 -12.21
C PHE A 109 9.25 6.70 -11.62
N ILE A 110 9.59 6.72 -10.32
CA ILE A 110 10.17 5.57 -9.63
C ILE A 110 9.15 4.43 -9.53
N PHE A 111 7.87 4.72 -9.34
CA PHE A 111 6.79 3.73 -9.38
C PHE A 111 6.75 2.97 -10.71
N ILE A 112 6.65 3.68 -11.83
CA ILE A 112 6.65 3.07 -13.18
C ILE A 112 7.94 2.30 -13.43
N ARG A 113 9.10 2.90 -13.08
CA ARG A 113 10.42 2.26 -13.25
C ARG A 113 10.56 1.00 -12.40
N SER A 114 9.97 0.96 -11.22
CA SER A 114 10.01 -0.22 -10.35
C SER A 114 9.33 -1.41 -11.05
N PHE A 115 8.14 -1.22 -11.61
CA PHE A 115 7.41 -2.27 -12.33
C PHE A 115 7.96 -2.59 -13.71
N GLN A 116 8.68 -1.68 -14.36
CA GLN A 116 9.44 -2.07 -15.56
C GLN A 116 10.58 -3.06 -15.27
N ASN A 117 11.06 -3.11 -14.03
CA ASN A 117 12.20 -3.92 -13.61
C ASN A 117 11.83 -5.05 -12.63
N PHE A 118 10.59 -5.10 -12.12
CA PHE A 118 10.15 -6.04 -11.09
C PHE A 118 9.15 -7.07 -11.64
N PRO A 119 9.36 -8.38 -11.42
CA PRO A 119 10.51 -9.00 -10.75
C PRO A 119 11.74 -9.14 -11.67
N GLN A 120 11.52 -8.96 -12.98
CA GLN A 120 12.54 -9.03 -14.02
C GLN A 120 12.34 -7.88 -15.03
N PRO A 121 13.40 -7.45 -15.75
CA PRO A 121 13.30 -6.34 -16.68
C PRO A 121 12.46 -6.70 -17.92
N ILE A 122 11.52 -5.82 -18.26
CA ILE A 122 10.70 -5.93 -19.49
C ILE A 122 11.51 -5.46 -20.71
N SER A 123 11.49 -6.24 -21.79
CA SER A 123 12.10 -5.92 -23.08
C SER A 123 11.04 -5.57 -24.14
N HIS A 124 11.47 -4.99 -25.25
CA HIS A 124 10.57 -4.73 -26.40
C HIS A 124 9.93 -6.02 -26.94
N ALA A 125 10.68 -7.14 -26.94
CA ALA A 125 10.18 -8.44 -27.40
C ALA A 125 9.02 -8.96 -26.55
N HIS A 126 9.06 -8.74 -25.22
CA HIS A 126 7.96 -9.12 -24.32
C HIS A 126 6.68 -8.36 -24.67
N ILE A 127 6.77 -7.06 -24.99
CA ILE A 127 5.63 -6.24 -25.39
C ILE A 127 5.06 -6.73 -26.73
N ASP A 128 5.92 -7.05 -27.68
CA ASP A 128 5.49 -7.51 -29.01
C ASP A 128 4.75 -8.85 -28.96
N ALA A 129 5.20 -9.75 -28.08
CA ALA A 129 4.62 -11.07 -27.87
C ALA A 129 3.24 -11.02 -27.21
N GLU A 130 3.05 -10.19 -26.17
CA GLU A 130 1.77 -10.15 -25.42
C GLU A 130 0.68 -9.34 -26.12
N PHE A 131 1.03 -8.30 -26.90
CA PHE A 131 0.05 -7.38 -27.48
C PHE A 131 0.00 -7.39 -29.03
N PRO A 132 -0.01 -8.54 -29.73
CA PRO A 132 0.25 -8.62 -31.17
C PRO A 132 -0.66 -7.71 -32.02
N LYS A 133 -1.91 -7.52 -31.60
CA LYS A 133 -2.94 -6.80 -32.36
C LYS A 133 -3.05 -5.30 -32.05
N SER A 134 -2.56 -4.83 -30.90
CA SER A 134 -2.78 -3.43 -30.46
C SER A 134 -1.54 -2.55 -30.72
N SER A 135 -1.48 -1.93 -31.90
CA SER A 135 -0.36 -1.05 -32.29
C SER A 135 -0.20 0.15 -31.36
N ILE A 136 -1.31 0.74 -30.90
CA ILE A 136 -1.33 1.89 -29.99
C ILE A 136 -0.71 1.51 -28.65
N LEU A 137 -1.17 0.41 -28.03
CA LEU A 137 -0.66 -0.03 -26.73
C LEU A 137 0.80 -0.45 -26.81
N LYS A 138 1.21 -1.12 -27.89
CA LYS A 138 2.63 -1.44 -28.15
C LYS A 138 3.47 -0.18 -28.23
N GLY A 139 3.07 0.78 -29.07
CA GLY A 139 3.79 2.05 -29.25
C GLY A 139 3.93 2.80 -27.93
N TYR A 140 2.84 2.90 -27.17
CA TYR A 140 2.80 3.49 -25.84
C TYR A 140 3.81 2.82 -24.88
N LEU A 141 3.70 1.50 -24.66
CA LEU A 141 4.56 0.80 -23.70
C LEU A 141 6.03 0.80 -24.13
N LYS A 142 6.31 0.67 -25.43
CA LYS A 142 7.67 0.77 -25.98
C LYS A 142 8.25 2.16 -25.79
N ALA A 143 7.46 3.22 -25.98
CA ALA A 143 7.89 4.58 -25.70
C ALA A 143 8.29 4.71 -24.22
N PHE A 144 7.48 4.19 -23.29
CA PHE A 144 7.80 4.22 -21.86
C PHE A 144 9.01 3.37 -21.43
N LEU A 145 9.38 2.34 -22.20
CA LEU A 145 10.64 1.61 -21.96
C LEU A 145 11.88 2.44 -22.27
N SER A 146 11.77 3.45 -23.15
CA SER A 146 12.88 4.33 -23.49
C SER A 146 13.49 4.97 -22.23
N LYS A 147 14.81 5.16 -22.24
CA LYS A 147 15.60 5.60 -21.07
C LYS A 147 15.09 6.91 -20.46
N TYR A 148 14.58 7.82 -21.28
CA TYR A 148 14.20 9.17 -20.86
C TYR A 148 12.70 9.47 -20.92
N MET A 149 11.89 8.64 -21.60
CA MET A 149 10.46 8.93 -21.79
C MET A 149 9.65 8.92 -20.49
N GLY A 150 10.01 8.08 -19.51
CA GLY A 150 9.37 8.14 -18.20
C GLY A 150 9.58 9.49 -17.50
N LEU A 151 10.75 10.12 -17.71
CA LEU A 151 11.05 11.43 -17.13
C LEU A 151 10.29 12.54 -17.87
N TYR A 152 10.26 12.51 -19.21
CA TYR A 152 9.46 13.47 -19.98
C TYR A 152 7.97 13.36 -19.69
N PHE A 153 7.45 12.15 -19.50
CA PHE A 153 6.06 11.95 -19.12
C PHE A 153 5.75 12.51 -17.72
N ALA A 154 6.62 12.25 -16.75
CA ALA A 154 6.46 12.78 -15.41
C ALA A 154 6.55 14.33 -15.40
N LEU A 155 7.43 14.91 -16.23
CA LEU A 155 7.50 16.36 -16.45
C LEU A 155 6.24 16.90 -17.15
N ALA A 156 5.69 16.21 -18.15
CA ALA A 156 4.46 16.63 -18.82
C ALA A 156 3.26 16.63 -17.86
N ILE A 157 3.13 15.58 -17.04
CA ILE A 157 2.13 15.50 -15.97
C ILE A 157 2.31 16.64 -14.97
N CYS A 158 3.55 16.98 -14.62
CA CYS A 158 3.87 18.09 -13.73
C CYS A 158 3.44 19.42 -14.33
N THR A 159 3.85 19.73 -15.55
CA THR A 159 3.50 20.97 -16.22
C THR A 159 1.98 21.11 -16.28
N LEU A 160 1.25 20.03 -16.57
CA LEU A 160 -0.21 20.04 -16.48
C LEU A 160 -0.70 20.27 -15.04
N SER A 161 -0.15 19.58 -14.04
CA SER A 161 -0.57 19.73 -12.65
C SER A 161 -0.29 21.13 -12.07
N ILE A 162 0.79 21.79 -12.50
CA ILE A 162 1.17 23.15 -12.13
C ILE A 162 0.30 24.17 -12.88
N LEU A 163 0.09 23.99 -14.18
CA LEU A 163 -0.77 24.88 -14.96
C LEU A 163 -2.22 24.85 -14.49
N PHE A 164 -2.64 23.74 -13.87
CA PHE A 164 -3.96 23.57 -13.29
C PHE A 164 -3.90 23.42 -11.77
N THR A 165 -2.97 24.13 -11.09
CA THR A 165 -2.92 24.20 -9.64
C THR A 165 -4.29 24.55 -9.08
N GLY A 166 -4.80 23.70 -8.19
CA GLY A 166 -6.14 23.83 -7.62
C GLY A 166 -7.22 22.97 -8.27
N ASN A 167 -6.99 22.36 -9.43
CA ASN A 167 -7.96 21.45 -10.04
C ASN A 167 -7.74 19.98 -9.58
N PRO A 168 -8.60 19.43 -8.70
CA PRO A 168 -8.45 18.06 -8.19
C PRO A 168 -8.59 17.00 -9.29
N ILE A 169 -9.32 17.31 -10.37
CA ILE A 169 -9.53 16.39 -11.50
C ILE A 169 -8.22 16.18 -12.25
N MET A 170 -7.45 17.24 -12.49
CA MET A 170 -6.16 17.12 -13.19
C MET A 170 -5.15 16.29 -12.39
N LYS A 171 -5.09 16.49 -11.06
CA LYS A 171 -4.29 15.65 -10.15
C LYS A 171 -4.76 14.19 -10.18
N ALA A 172 -6.07 13.95 -10.23
CA ALA A 172 -6.63 12.61 -10.36
C ALA A 172 -6.28 11.95 -11.70
N CYS A 173 -6.35 12.69 -12.82
CA CYS A 173 -5.94 12.22 -14.15
C CYS A 173 -4.44 11.88 -14.20
N ALA A 174 -3.59 12.72 -13.61
CA ALA A 174 -2.16 12.48 -13.46
C ALA A 174 -1.87 11.19 -12.69
N LEU A 175 -2.53 11.00 -11.54
CA LEU A 175 -2.42 9.78 -10.74
C LEU A 175 -2.97 8.57 -11.50
N PHE A 176 -4.11 8.71 -12.15
CA PHE A 176 -4.74 7.65 -12.93
C PHE A 176 -3.82 7.17 -14.06
N THR A 177 -3.22 8.09 -14.80
CA THR A 177 -2.28 7.74 -15.87
C THR A 177 -1.04 7.04 -15.32
N ALA A 178 -0.39 7.56 -14.27
CA ALA A 178 0.76 6.89 -13.65
C ALA A 178 0.44 5.47 -13.14
N PHE A 179 -0.70 5.31 -12.45
CA PHE A 179 -1.15 4.02 -11.92
C PHE A 179 -1.50 3.03 -13.04
N THR A 180 -2.23 3.45 -14.07
CA THR A 180 -2.55 2.59 -15.21
C THR A 180 -1.31 2.17 -15.97
N THR A 181 -0.33 3.06 -16.19
CA THR A 181 0.97 2.68 -16.77
C THR A 181 1.68 1.64 -15.92
N GLY A 182 1.74 1.84 -14.60
CA GLY A 182 2.34 0.89 -13.67
C GLY A 182 1.65 -0.48 -13.69
N LEU A 183 0.30 -0.50 -13.67
CA LEU A 183 -0.50 -1.72 -13.75
C LEU A 183 -0.31 -2.46 -15.07
N LEU A 184 -0.16 -1.77 -16.19
CA LEU A 184 0.13 -2.40 -17.49
C LEU A 184 1.50 -3.09 -17.49
N PHE A 185 2.54 -2.46 -16.93
CA PHE A 185 3.85 -3.11 -16.77
C PHE A 185 3.80 -4.27 -15.78
N LEU A 186 3.00 -4.16 -14.74
CA LEU A 186 2.83 -5.22 -13.76
C LEU A 186 2.07 -6.42 -14.35
N TYR A 187 1.05 -6.17 -15.18
CA TYR A 187 0.36 -7.20 -15.98
C TYR A 187 1.31 -7.90 -16.96
N LEU A 188 2.15 -7.14 -17.67
CA LEU A 188 3.19 -7.72 -18.53
C LEU A 188 4.12 -8.63 -17.73
N ASN A 189 4.60 -8.16 -16.57
CA ASN A 189 5.43 -8.97 -15.69
C ASN A 189 4.73 -10.24 -15.23
N TYR A 190 3.44 -10.19 -14.91
CA TYR A 190 2.66 -11.36 -14.54
C TYR A 190 2.73 -12.44 -15.64
N LYS A 191 2.59 -12.04 -16.90
CA LYS A 191 2.60 -12.97 -18.04
C LYS A 191 3.96 -13.64 -18.25
N ILE A 192 5.03 -12.86 -18.18
CA ILE A 192 6.41 -13.36 -18.41
C ILE A 192 7.02 -14.07 -17.20
N SER A 193 6.45 -13.90 -16.00
CA SER A 193 7.05 -14.42 -14.77
C SER A 193 6.75 -15.90 -14.54
N SER A 194 7.63 -16.55 -13.78
CA SER A 194 7.44 -17.91 -13.27
C SER A 194 6.26 -17.99 -12.28
N PRO A 195 5.67 -19.19 -12.04
CA PRO A 195 4.55 -19.36 -11.11
C PRO A 195 4.79 -18.80 -9.70
N SER A 196 6.00 -18.95 -9.15
CA SER A 196 6.36 -18.39 -7.83
C SER A 196 6.25 -16.85 -7.81
N ASN A 197 6.75 -16.20 -8.85
CA ASN A 197 6.72 -14.73 -8.97
C ASN A 197 5.33 -14.19 -9.33
N ARG A 198 4.51 -14.97 -10.04
CA ARG A 198 3.14 -14.58 -10.40
C ARG A 198 2.30 -14.27 -9.17
N ASN A 199 2.39 -15.07 -8.11
CA ASN A 199 1.64 -14.82 -6.87
C ASN A 199 2.01 -13.46 -6.24
N LYS A 200 3.31 -13.12 -6.21
CA LYS A 200 3.81 -11.82 -5.71
C LYS A 200 3.18 -10.66 -6.49
N ILE A 201 3.17 -10.80 -7.81
CA ILE A 201 2.64 -9.80 -8.73
C ILE A 201 1.13 -9.66 -8.62
N VAL A 202 0.38 -10.77 -8.47
CA VAL A 202 -1.09 -10.75 -8.37
C VAL A 202 -1.56 -9.93 -7.17
N TRP A 203 -0.91 -10.08 -6.00
CA TRP A 203 -1.27 -9.28 -4.82
C TRP A 203 -1.01 -7.80 -5.02
N LEU A 204 0.14 -7.44 -5.60
CA LEU A 204 0.41 -6.04 -5.96
C LEU A 204 -0.61 -5.52 -6.97
N PHE A 205 -0.91 -6.30 -8.02
CA PHE A 205 -1.87 -5.92 -9.06
C PHE A 205 -3.22 -5.57 -8.48
N TRP A 206 -3.79 -6.47 -7.69
CA TRP A 206 -5.10 -6.26 -7.08
C TRP A 206 -5.07 -5.13 -6.06
N GLY A 207 -4.01 -4.99 -5.26
CA GLY A 207 -3.88 -3.87 -4.32
C GLY A 207 -3.89 -2.51 -5.00
N PHE A 208 -3.06 -2.34 -6.03
CA PHE A 208 -2.99 -1.09 -6.80
C PHE A 208 -4.26 -0.84 -7.62
N LEU A 209 -4.88 -1.88 -8.18
CA LEU A 209 -6.15 -1.76 -8.90
C LEU A 209 -7.29 -1.35 -7.95
N SER A 210 -7.41 -1.98 -6.78
CA SER A 210 -8.40 -1.62 -5.77
C SER A 210 -8.19 -0.19 -5.26
N TYR A 211 -6.94 0.22 -5.01
CA TYR A 211 -6.63 1.61 -4.66
C TYR A 211 -7.08 2.59 -5.74
N LEU A 212 -6.80 2.28 -7.01
CA LEU A 212 -7.17 3.12 -8.15
C LEU A 212 -8.69 3.24 -8.27
N LEU A 213 -9.41 2.13 -8.20
CA LEU A 213 -10.88 2.11 -8.27
C LEU A 213 -11.51 2.90 -7.13
N LEU A 214 -11.04 2.71 -5.89
CA LEU A 214 -11.53 3.45 -4.73
C LEU A 214 -11.19 4.94 -4.80
N THR A 215 -10.04 5.30 -5.41
CA THR A 215 -9.69 6.70 -5.65
C THR A 215 -10.60 7.35 -6.68
N VAL A 216 -10.87 6.67 -7.80
CA VAL A 216 -11.83 7.15 -8.81
C VAL A 216 -13.22 7.30 -8.20
N LEU A 217 -13.69 6.30 -7.46
CA LEU A 217 -14.99 6.36 -6.76
C LEU A 217 -15.06 7.54 -5.78
N TYR A 218 -14.00 7.75 -4.99
CA TYR A 218 -13.93 8.88 -4.06
C TYR A 218 -13.96 10.24 -4.78
N VAL A 219 -13.24 10.37 -5.90
CA VAL A 219 -13.22 11.61 -6.71
C VAL A 219 -14.60 11.87 -7.32
N VAL A 220 -15.25 10.84 -7.88
CA VAL A 220 -16.61 10.95 -8.44
C VAL A 220 -17.59 11.36 -7.35
N LEU A 221 -17.56 10.69 -6.19
CA LEU A 221 -18.45 10.99 -5.07
C LEU A 221 -18.27 12.45 -4.62
N THR A 222 -17.03 12.91 -4.47
CA THR A 222 -16.70 14.27 -4.03
C THR A 222 -17.16 15.32 -5.04
N TYR A 223 -17.15 14.98 -6.33
CA TYR A 223 -17.61 15.86 -7.39
C TYR A 223 -19.15 15.90 -7.48
N THR A 224 -19.83 14.76 -7.32
CA THR A 224 -21.30 14.69 -7.41
C THR A 224 -22.00 15.17 -6.15
N SER A 225 -21.33 15.10 -5.00
CA SER A 225 -21.88 15.43 -3.69
C SER A 225 -20.82 16.21 -2.92
N PRO A 226 -20.72 17.54 -3.08
CA PRO A 226 -19.70 18.33 -2.39
C PRO A 226 -19.88 18.33 -0.87
N GLU A 227 -21.08 18.04 -0.37
CA GLU A 227 -21.42 17.92 1.05
C GLU A 227 -21.19 16.51 1.60
N ILE A 228 -20.15 15.80 1.15
CA ILE A 228 -19.78 14.51 1.77
C ILE A 228 -19.52 14.73 3.26
N LEU A 229 -20.28 14.01 4.06
CA LEU A 229 -20.07 13.91 5.50
C LEU A 229 -18.62 13.50 5.81
N LEU A 230 -18.02 14.15 6.80
CA LEU A 230 -16.62 13.95 7.22
C LEU A 230 -16.33 12.46 7.45
N GLU A 231 -17.27 11.73 8.04
CA GLU A 231 -17.21 10.31 8.33
C GLU A 231 -17.00 9.46 7.07
N VAL A 232 -17.69 9.79 5.98
CA VAL A 232 -17.55 9.11 4.70
C VAL A 232 -16.17 9.39 4.10
N SER A 233 -15.67 10.63 4.21
CA SER A 233 -14.31 10.96 3.75
C SER A 233 -13.25 10.15 4.51
N ILE A 234 -13.37 10.06 5.84
CA ILE A 234 -12.48 9.25 6.68
C ILE A 234 -12.54 7.79 6.25
N LEU A 235 -13.73 7.22 6.09
CA LEU A 235 -13.92 5.84 5.65
C LEU A 235 -13.20 5.58 4.32
N PHE A 236 -13.35 6.46 3.33
CA PHE A 236 -12.66 6.33 2.03
C PHE A 236 -11.14 6.49 2.14
N LYS A 237 -10.62 7.27 3.10
CA LYS A 237 -9.16 7.31 3.37
C LYS A 237 -8.68 5.95 3.89
N ILE A 238 -9.37 5.35 4.87
CA ILE A 238 -9.05 4.01 5.41
C ILE A 238 -9.11 2.96 4.29
N LEU A 239 -10.25 2.90 3.58
CA LEU A 239 -10.49 1.90 2.54
C LEU A 239 -9.49 2.00 1.40
N ARG A 240 -8.97 3.18 1.07
CA ARG A 240 -7.92 3.32 0.06
C ARG A 240 -6.57 2.83 0.57
N ALA A 241 -6.17 3.19 1.79
CA ALA A 241 -4.85 2.82 2.31
C ALA A 241 -4.70 1.29 2.52
N LEU A 242 -5.78 0.63 2.96
CA LEU A 242 -5.78 -0.78 3.36
C LEU A 242 -5.40 -1.76 2.22
N PRO A 243 -5.93 -1.67 0.99
CA PRO A 243 -5.51 -2.50 -0.14
C PRO A 243 -4.02 -2.41 -0.48
N ILE A 244 -3.44 -1.20 -0.47
CA ILE A 244 -1.99 -1.05 -0.70
C ILE A 244 -1.21 -1.69 0.44
N PHE A 245 -1.61 -1.43 1.69
CA PHE A 245 -0.96 -2.00 2.86
C PHE A 245 -0.97 -3.54 2.82
N ILE A 246 -2.12 -4.15 2.56
CA ILE A 246 -2.26 -5.61 2.43
C ILE A 246 -1.43 -6.12 1.26
N ALA A 247 -1.47 -5.46 0.09
CA ALA A 247 -0.73 -5.90 -1.08
C ALA A 247 0.80 -5.85 -0.89
N VAL A 248 1.32 -4.79 -0.27
CA VAL A 248 2.76 -4.67 0.05
C VAL A 248 3.15 -5.72 1.09
N THR A 249 2.33 -5.93 2.11
CA THR A 249 2.55 -6.95 3.15
C THR A 249 2.55 -8.37 2.55
N MET A 250 1.58 -8.68 1.69
CA MET A 250 1.51 -9.97 0.99
C MET A 250 2.67 -10.13 0.01
N CYS A 251 3.07 -9.07 -0.70
CA CYS A 251 4.24 -9.12 -1.56
C CYS A 251 5.51 -9.43 -0.76
N LEU A 252 5.71 -8.77 0.39
CA LEU A 252 6.81 -9.04 1.32
C LEU A 252 6.79 -10.48 1.83
N PHE A 253 5.60 -10.99 2.15
CA PHE A 253 5.39 -12.35 2.61
C PHE A 253 5.81 -13.40 1.55
N PHE A 254 5.45 -13.17 0.29
CA PHE A 254 5.80 -14.09 -0.80
C PHE A 254 7.22 -13.87 -1.35
N PHE A 255 7.97 -12.85 -0.93
CA PHE A 255 9.25 -12.50 -1.54
C PHE A 255 10.42 -13.48 -1.23
N ASP A 256 10.16 -14.67 -0.67
CA ASP A 256 11.17 -15.67 -0.23
C ASP A 256 12.28 -15.12 0.69
N THR A 257 12.19 -13.86 1.11
CA THR A 257 13.20 -13.16 1.94
C THR A 257 13.22 -13.61 3.40
N PHE A 258 12.39 -14.60 3.71
CA PHE A 258 12.14 -15.10 5.04
C PHE A 258 12.02 -16.63 5.01
N ASP A 259 13.11 -17.33 5.36
CA ASP A 259 13.02 -18.58 6.16
C ASP A 259 12.28 -18.33 7.50
N THR A 260 12.03 -17.06 7.80
CA THR A 260 11.08 -16.48 8.76
C THR A 260 9.62 -16.63 8.33
N GLY A 261 9.32 -17.51 7.36
CA GLY A 261 7.97 -17.89 6.94
C GLY A 261 7.13 -18.51 8.06
N VAL A 262 7.71 -18.76 9.23
CA VAL A 262 7.00 -19.12 10.47
C VAL A 262 6.75 -17.91 11.35
N ILE A 263 7.76 -17.08 11.66
CA ILE A 263 7.62 -15.98 12.63
C ILE A 263 6.81 -14.82 12.02
N ILE A 264 7.17 -14.31 10.84
CA ILE A 264 6.45 -13.18 10.24
C ILE A 264 5.09 -13.61 9.69
N ARG A 265 4.96 -14.86 9.22
CA ARG A 265 3.64 -15.44 8.90
C ARG A 265 2.75 -15.43 10.14
N ARG A 266 3.23 -15.92 11.28
CA ARG A 266 2.43 -15.92 12.51
C ARG A 266 2.17 -14.50 13.00
N THR A 267 3.19 -13.67 13.23
CA THR A 267 2.96 -12.37 13.86
C THR A 267 2.22 -11.36 12.99
N LEU A 268 2.47 -11.34 11.67
CA LEU A 268 1.91 -10.34 10.76
C LEU A 268 0.60 -10.80 10.11
N VAL A 269 0.47 -12.10 9.77
CA VAL A 269 -0.81 -12.65 9.29
C VAL A 269 -1.74 -12.89 10.47
N ASP A 270 -1.29 -13.50 11.58
CA ASP A 270 -2.18 -13.66 12.75
C ASP A 270 -2.45 -12.30 13.39
N GLY A 271 -1.48 -11.39 13.45
CA GLY A 271 -1.71 -10.01 13.92
C GLY A 271 -2.65 -9.21 13.02
N GLY A 272 -2.49 -9.31 11.69
CA GLY A 272 -3.35 -8.64 10.73
C GLY A 272 -4.77 -9.23 10.71
N ILE A 273 -4.90 -10.56 10.71
CA ILE A 273 -6.18 -11.27 10.84
C ILE A 273 -6.81 -10.91 12.19
N PHE A 274 -6.03 -10.87 13.28
CA PHE A 274 -6.52 -10.48 14.60
C PHE A 274 -7.06 -9.05 14.59
N ILE A 275 -6.33 -8.09 14.01
CA ILE A 275 -6.81 -6.70 13.88
C ILE A 275 -8.11 -6.66 13.05
N VAL A 276 -8.17 -7.37 11.93
CA VAL A 276 -9.38 -7.42 11.08
C VAL A 276 -10.55 -8.07 11.83
N ILE A 277 -10.32 -9.17 12.54
CA ILE A 277 -11.34 -9.85 13.36
C ILE A 277 -11.82 -8.93 14.47
N VAL A 278 -10.91 -8.29 15.22
CA VAL A 278 -11.25 -7.35 16.29
C VAL A 278 -12.02 -6.15 15.74
N PHE A 279 -11.62 -5.63 14.57
CA PHE A 279 -12.32 -4.53 13.92
C PHE A 279 -13.72 -4.92 13.45
N LEU A 280 -13.86 -6.05 12.75
CA LEU A 280 -15.16 -6.57 12.31
C LEU A 280 -16.05 -6.89 13.51
N TYR A 281 -15.49 -7.51 14.54
CA TYR A 281 -16.17 -7.82 15.78
C TYR A 281 -16.69 -6.54 16.44
N ASN A 282 -15.84 -5.54 16.67
CA ASN A 282 -16.24 -4.26 17.27
C ASN A 282 -17.29 -3.53 16.43
N THR A 283 -17.16 -3.59 15.10
CA THR A 283 -18.12 -2.96 14.18
C THR A 283 -19.48 -3.65 14.27
N ILE A 284 -19.51 -4.98 14.16
CA ILE A 284 -20.73 -5.78 14.26
C ILE A 284 -21.36 -5.62 15.64
N GLU A 285 -20.57 -5.71 16.71
CA GLU A 285 -21.00 -5.50 18.09
C GLU A 285 -21.64 -4.12 18.24
N HIS A 286 -20.98 -3.06 17.80
CA HIS A 286 -21.51 -1.70 17.90
C HIS A 286 -22.86 -1.53 17.18
N TYR A 287 -22.97 -1.97 15.92
CA TYR A 287 -24.22 -1.86 15.16
C TYR A 287 -25.32 -2.76 15.71
N PHE A 288 -24.99 -3.97 16.14
CA PHE A 288 -25.94 -4.93 16.71
C PHE A 288 -26.45 -4.45 18.08
N LEU A 289 -25.57 -3.95 18.94
CA LEU A 289 -25.93 -3.37 20.23
C LEU A 289 -26.85 -2.16 20.06
N HIS A 290 -26.53 -1.25 19.13
CA HIS A 290 -27.38 -0.09 18.86
C HIS A 290 -28.78 -0.51 18.40
N TRP A 291 -28.85 -1.50 17.48
CA TRP A 291 -30.12 -2.04 17.01
C TRP A 291 -30.95 -2.70 18.14
N LEU A 292 -30.30 -3.51 18.99
CA LEU A 292 -30.96 -4.27 20.06
C LEU A 292 -31.41 -3.36 21.20
N SER A 293 -30.59 -2.38 21.56
CA SER A 293 -30.93 -1.34 22.52
C SER A 293 -32.14 -0.52 22.08
N HIS A 294 -32.17 -0.09 20.82
CA HIS A 294 -33.30 0.67 20.28
C HIS A 294 -34.59 -0.16 20.25
N LYS A 295 -34.49 -1.47 20.02
CA LYS A 295 -35.68 -2.34 19.89
C LYS A 295 -36.23 -2.83 21.23
N PHE A 296 -35.39 -2.99 22.25
CA PHE A 296 -35.78 -3.57 23.54
C PHE A 296 -35.70 -2.59 24.73
N HIS A 297 -35.20 -1.36 24.52
CA HIS A 297 -35.00 -0.34 25.57
C HIS A 297 -34.14 -0.83 26.76
N ILE A 298 -33.22 -1.77 26.51
CA ILE A 298 -32.31 -2.31 27.53
C ILE A 298 -31.02 -1.49 27.53
N SER A 299 -30.42 -1.30 28.70
CA SER A 299 -29.14 -0.59 28.85
C SER A 299 -28.02 -1.20 28.00
N ASN A 300 -27.35 -0.36 27.19
CA ASN A 300 -26.21 -0.71 26.36
C ASN A 300 -25.09 -1.42 27.14
N VAL A 301 -24.87 -1.02 28.40
CA VAL A 301 -23.80 -1.56 29.26
C VAL A 301 -24.07 -3.02 29.61
N LEU A 302 -25.34 -3.35 29.90
CA LEU A 302 -25.75 -4.69 30.31
C LEU A 302 -25.74 -5.63 29.10
N ILE A 303 -26.25 -5.18 27.95
CA ILE A 303 -26.20 -5.98 26.72
C ILE A 303 -24.75 -6.21 26.29
N SER A 304 -23.89 -5.17 26.27
CA SER A 304 -22.48 -5.33 25.92
C SER A 304 -21.78 -6.34 26.83
N SER A 305 -21.95 -6.22 28.16
CA SER A 305 -21.34 -7.15 29.12
C SER A 305 -21.79 -8.60 28.91
N VAL A 306 -23.07 -8.82 28.61
CA VAL A 306 -23.62 -10.15 28.34
C VAL A 306 -23.14 -10.68 26.98
N LEU A 307 -23.13 -9.84 25.94
CA LEU A 307 -22.70 -10.21 24.59
C LEU A 307 -21.22 -10.58 24.57
N SER A 308 -20.36 -9.76 25.19
CA SER A 308 -18.92 -10.02 25.28
C SER A 308 -18.66 -11.34 26.05
N GLY A 309 -19.38 -11.57 27.16
CA GLY A 309 -19.30 -12.83 27.90
C GLY A 309 -19.73 -14.04 27.07
N PHE A 310 -20.84 -13.92 26.34
CA PHE A 310 -21.36 -14.97 25.46
C PHE A 310 -20.41 -15.27 24.29
N PHE A 311 -19.83 -14.23 23.68
CA PHE A 311 -18.87 -14.38 22.60
C PHE A 311 -17.56 -15.04 23.06
N VAL A 312 -17.02 -14.66 24.23
CA VAL A 312 -15.84 -15.32 24.81
C VAL A 312 -16.11 -16.81 25.04
N LEU A 313 -17.31 -17.16 25.53
CA LEU A 313 -17.71 -18.55 25.76
C LEU A 313 -17.87 -19.35 24.46
N ILE A 314 -18.37 -18.74 23.38
CA ILE A 314 -18.52 -19.41 22.08
C ILE A 314 -17.18 -19.53 21.33
N PHE A 315 -16.36 -18.48 21.37
CA PHE A 315 -15.12 -18.44 20.61
C PHE A 315 -13.97 -19.20 21.30
N SER A 316 -13.96 -19.31 22.63
CA SER A 316 -12.90 -20.03 23.35
C SER A 316 -12.74 -21.50 22.89
N PRO A 317 -13.80 -22.31 22.77
CA PRO A 317 -13.71 -23.67 22.22
C PRO A 317 -13.30 -23.73 20.74
N ILE A 318 -13.76 -22.76 19.94
CA ILE A 318 -13.46 -22.68 18.50
C ILE A 318 -11.98 -22.36 18.29
N HIS A 319 -11.46 -21.38 19.03
CA HIS A 319 -10.05 -21.00 19.03
C HIS A 319 -9.17 -22.20 19.41
N HIS A 320 -9.53 -22.94 20.47
CA HIS A 320 -8.77 -24.12 20.89
C HIS A 320 -8.78 -25.23 19.81
N LYS A 321 -9.92 -25.47 19.15
CA LYS A 321 -9.99 -26.43 18.03
C LYS A 321 -9.19 -25.97 16.81
N PHE A 322 -9.21 -24.68 16.49
CA PHE A 322 -8.48 -24.13 15.36
C PHE A 322 -6.96 -24.21 15.57
N MET A 323 -6.48 -23.87 16.76
CA MET A 323 -5.08 -24.01 17.15
C MET A 323 -4.62 -25.47 17.08
N HIS A 324 -5.43 -26.41 17.60
CA HIS A 324 -5.12 -27.84 17.53
C HIS A 324 -5.03 -28.36 16.08
N VAL A 325 -5.89 -27.89 15.18
CA VAL A 325 -5.85 -28.26 13.75
C VAL A 325 -4.63 -27.67 13.04
N LEU A 326 -4.27 -26.42 13.35
CA LEU A 326 -3.07 -25.77 12.82
C LEU A 326 -1.80 -26.51 13.27
N ASP A 327 -1.66 -26.77 14.57
CA ASP A 327 -0.50 -27.48 15.13
C ASP A 327 -0.37 -28.90 14.58
N GLY A 328 -1.50 -29.59 14.36
CA GLY A 328 -1.53 -30.91 13.72
C GLY A 328 -1.01 -30.90 12.29
N LYS A 329 -1.36 -29.87 11.50
CA LYS A 329 -0.85 -29.72 10.11
C LYS A 329 0.65 -29.37 10.08
N PHE A 330 1.13 -28.55 11.01
CA PHE A 330 2.55 -28.20 11.08
C PHE A 330 3.41 -29.41 11.45
N ARG A 331 3.02 -30.19 12.46
CA ARG A 331 3.73 -31.43 12.84
C ARG A 331 3.80 -32.47 11.72
N ARG A 332 2.77 -32.54 10.86
CA ARG A 332 2.75 -33.48 9.73
C ARG A 332 3.75 -33.09 8.63
N LYS A 333 3.81 -31.79 8.30
CA LYS A 333 4.80 -31.25 7.35
C LYS A 333 6.24 -31.39 7.84
N GLU A 334 6.47 -31.21 9.13
CA GLU A 334 7.80 -31.34 9.73
C GLU A 334 8.30 -32.79 9.67
N LYS A 335 7.40 -33.78 9.86
CA LYS A 335 7.72 -35.21 9.66
C LYS A 335 8.02 -35.56 8.20
N GLU A 336 7.25 -35.05 7.24
CA GLU A 336 7.48 -35.28 5.82
C GLU A 336 8.84 -34.71 5.36
N ASN A 337 9.25 -33.56 5.90
CA ASN A 337 10.56 -32.97 5.62
C ASN A 337 11.73 -33.68 6.31
N SER A 338 11.49 -34.46 7.37
CA SER A 338 12.55 -35.23 8.07
C SER A 338 12.86 -36.60 7.44
N LEU A 339 12.03 -37.04 6.48
CA LEU A 339 12.16 -38.32 5.77
C LEU A 339 12.81 -38.16 4.38
N HIS A 340 13.12 -36.93 3.97
CA HIS A 340 13.84 -36.56 2.76
C HIS A 340 15.15 -35.90 3.13
#